data_AF-A0A2N4XTH9-F1
#
_entry.id   AF-A0A2N4XTH9-F1
#
_cell.length_a   1.000
_cell.length_b   1.000
_cell.length_c   1.000
_cell.angle_alpha   90.00
_cell.angle_beta   90.00
_cell.angle_gamma   90.00
#
_symmetry.space_group_name_H-M   'P 1'
#
loop_
_entity.id
_entity.type
_entity.pdbx_description
1 polymer ?
#
loop_
_entity_poly.entity_id
_entity_poly.type
_entity_poly.pdbx_seq_one_letter_code
_entity_poly.pdbx_strand_id
1 'polypeptide(L)'
;MSVSNKPARWQSSDEAIRAVQVAFDVEEAVLSAVRQAAFDQNLSTSDQIRQILGLPVSSRPKRPRLTVSLAQADYEMLGARYGVPADERLAIKERVTRELIAFAQHGQKGRSG
;
A
#
# COMPACT_ATOMS: atom_id res chain seq x y z
N MET A 1 -27.07 -4.13 -48.83
CA MET A 1 -27.84 -3.75 -47.63
C MET A 1 -27.52 -4.74 -46.52
N SER A 2 -26.93 -4.27 -45.41
CA SER A 2 -27.14 -4.77 -44.05
C SER A 2 -26.23 -3.95 -43.13
N VAL A 3 -26.85 -2.99 -42.44
CA VAL A 3 -26.22 -2.01 -41.56
C VAL A 3 -25.93 -2.65 -40.21
N SER A 4 -24.66 -2.61 -39.79
CA SER A 4 -24.18 -3.03 -38.47
C SER A 4 -24.79 -2.17 -37.37
N ASN A 5 -25.74 -2.71 -36.60
CA ASN A 5 -26.30 -2.02 -35.44
C ASN A 5 -25.63 -2.54 -34.16
N LYS A 6 -24.58 -1.85 -33.69
CA LYS A 6 -24.04 -2.06 -32.34
C LYS A 6 -24.89 -1.26 -31.34
N PRO A 7 -25.31 -1.85 -30.20
CA PRO A 7 -26.29 -1.25 -29.29
C PRO A 7 -25.78 0.03 -28.59
N ALA A 8 -26.68 1.02 -28.46
CA ALA A 8 -26.43 2.37 -27.95
C ALA A 8 -25.91 2.47 -26.50
N ARG A 9 -25.95 1.40 -25.70
CA ARG A 9 -25.41 1.39 -24.32
C ARG A 9 -23.89 1.48 -24.24
N TRP A 10 -23.19 1.42 -25.38
CA TRP A 10 -21.73 1.55 -25.46
C TRP A 10 -21.22 2.90 -25.99
N GLN A 11 -22.11 3.83 -26.37
CA GLN A 11 -21.72 5.13 -26.93
C GLN A 11 -21.31 6.17 -25.87
N SER A 12 -21.54 5.90 -24.58
CA SER A 12 -21.28 6.88 -23.51
C SER A 12 -19.91 6.74 -22.84
N SER A 13 -18.90 6.22 -23.54
CA SER A 13 -17.54 6.14 -22.97
C SER A 13 -16.46 6.60 -23.95
N ASP A 14 -16.79 7.57 -24.81
CA ASP A 14 -15.85 8.14 -25.78
C ASP A 14 -14.96 9.26 -25.23
N GLU A 15 -15.03 9.57 -23.92
CA GLU A 15 -14.12 10.54 -23.28
C GLU A 15 -13.43 10.00 -22.03
N ALA A 16 -13.19 8.68 -21.98
CA ALA A 16 -12.10 8.18 -21.16
C ALA A 16 -10.80 8.58 -21.85
N ILE A 17 -10.30 9.80 -21.57
CA ILE A 17 -8.96 10.26 -21.94
C ILE A 17 -8.00 9.16 -21.48
N ARG A 18 -7.59 8.28 -22.40
CA ARG A 18 -6.69 7.17 -22.09
C ARG A 18 -5.37 7.81 -21.70
N ALA A 19 -5.02 7.73 -20.42
CA ALA A 19 -3.75 8.23 -19.95
C ALA A 19 -2.62 7.51 -20.70
N VAL A 20 -1.89 8.25 -21.53
CA VAL A 20 -0.71 7.73 -22.23
C VAL A 20 0.38 7.52 -21.18
N GLN A 21 0.90 6.28 -21.10
CA GLN A 21 2.05 5.98 -20.27
C GLN A 21 3.30 6.56 -20.92
N VAL A 22 4.05 7.38 -20.18
CA VAL A 22 5.30 7.97 -20.64
C VAL A 22 6.44 7.33 -19.86
N ALA A 23 7.44 6.81 -20.58
CA ALA A 23 8.68 6.32 -19.99
C ALA A 23 9.70 7.45 -19.93
N PHE A 24 10.48 7.49 -18.85
CA PHE A 24 11.58 8.43 -18.67
C PHE A 24 12.86 7.62 -18.43
N ASP A 25 13.89 7.86 -19.24
CA ASP A 25 15.22 7.35 -18.97
C ASP A 25 15.91 8.31 -17.98
N VAL A 26 16.23 7.79 -16.80
CA VAL A 26 16.82 8.56 -15.71
C VAL A 26 17.93 7.75 -15.05
N GLU A 27 18.87 8.46 -14.42
CA GLU A 27 19.91 7.84 -13.62
C GLU A 27 19.33 7.15 -12.37
N GLU A 28 20.04 6.12 -11.88
CA GLU A 28 19.61 5.33 -10.72
C GLU A 28 19.41 6.18 -9.46
N ALA A 29 20.23 7.23 -9.28
CA ALA A 29 20.10 8.16 -8.17
C ALA A 29 18.74 8.89 -8.17
N VAL A 30 18.26 9.30 -9.35
CA VAL A 30 16.96 9.98 -9.51
C VAL A 30 15.82 9.01 -9.22
N LEU A 31 15.89 7.79 -9.78
CA LEU A 31 14.89 6.75 -9.54
C LEU A 31 14.78 6.42 -8.05
N SER A 32 15.92 6.29 -7.37
CA SER A 32 16.00 5.99 -5.95
C SER A 32 15.42 7.11 -5.10
N ALA A 33 15.73 8.37 -5.42
CA ALA A 33 15.20 9.53 -4.72
C ALA A 33 13.67 9.61 -4.83
N VAL A 34 13.10 9.41 -6.03
CA VAL A 34 11.64 9.43 -6.23
C VAL A 34 10.97 8.27 -5.50
N ARG A 35 11.56 7.07 -5.49
CA ARG A 35 11.04 5.93 -4.73
C ARG A 35 11.05 6.18 -3.23
N GLN A 36 12.13 6.76 -2.70
CA GLN A 36 12.24 7.10 -1.28
C GLN A 36 11.17 8.13 -0.90
N ALA A 37 11.03 9.22 -1.66
CA ALA A 37 10.01 10.23 -1.41
C ALA A 37 8.58 9.66 -1.47
N ALA A 38 8.31 8.77 -2.44
CA ALA A 38 7.03 8.09 -2.55
C ALA A 38 6.75 7.19 -1.34
N PHE A 39 7.77 6.46 -0.86
CA PHE A 39 7.67 5.62 0.33
C PHE A 39 7.37 6.44 1.58
N ASP A 40 8.12 7.53 1.81
CA ASP A 40 7.98 8.40 2.98
C ASP A 40 6.60 9.07 3.04
N GLN A 41 6.04 9.42 1.89
CA GLN A 41 4.70 10.00 1.76
C GLN A 41 3.59 8.95 1.66
N ASN A 42 3.95 7.66 1.65
CA ASN A 42 3.04 6.53 1.51
C ASN A 42 2.18 6.63 0.22
N LEU A 43 2.81 7.11 -0.85
CA LEU A 43 2.27 7.30 -2.20
C LEU A 43 2.83 6.24 -3.16
N SER A 44 2.18 6.07 -4.30
CA SER A 44 2.82 5.34 -5.40
C SER A 44 3.89 6.21 -6.06
N THR A 45 4.89 5.60 -6.70
CA THR A 45 5.89 6.35 -7.48
C THR A 45 5.23 7.21 -8.56
N SER A 46 4.14 6.74 -9.18
CA SER A 46 3.37 7.52 -10.16
C SER A 46 2.72 8.75 -9.52
N ASP A 47 2.08 8.59 -8.36
CA ASP A 47 1.49 9.73 -7.64
C ASP A 47 2.57 10.72 -7.16
N GLN A 48 3.73 10.21 -6.75
CA GLN A 48 4.86 11.06 -6.38
C GLN A 48 5.36 11.89 -7.58
N ILE A 49 5.48 11.29 -8.76
CA ILE A 49 5.83 11.99 -10.00
C ILE A 49 4.76 13.05 -10.31
N ARG A 50 3.47 12.70 -10.18
CA ARG A 50 2.38 13.66 -10.38
C ARG A 50 2.47 14.85 -9.42
N GLN A 51 2.77 14.61 -8.15
CA GLN A 51 2.99 15.69 -7.18
C GLN A 51 4.17 16.59 -7.55
N ILE A 52 5.31 16.00 -7.94
CA ILE A 52 6.49 16.77 -8.37
C ILE A 52 6.14 17.66 -9.57
N LEU A 53 5.29 17.16 -10.48
CA LEU A 53 4.81 17.88 -11.65
C LEU A 53 3.61 18.82 -11.38
N GLY A 54 3.16 18.94 -10.13
CA GLY A 54 2.00 19.76 -9.76
C GLY A 54 0.66 19.25 -10.30
N LEU A 55 0.57 17.98 -10.68
CA LEU A 55 -0.63 17.34 -11.21
C LEU A 55 -1.50 16.77 -10.08
N PRO A 56 -2.83 16.71 -10.27
CA PRO A 56 -3.72 16.10 -9.29
C PRO A 56 -3.39 14.62 -9.10
N VAL A 57 -3.29 14.21 -7.83
CA VAL A 57 -3.16 12.81 -7.41
C VAL A 57 -4.52 12.24 -7.07
N SER A 58 -4.86 11.10 -7.66
CA SER A 58 -6.15 10.44 -7.44
C SER A 58 -6.17 9.56 -6.19
N SER A 59 -5.01 9.24 -5.61
CA SER A 59 -4.93 8.31 -4.49
C SER A 59 -5.13 9.03 -3.15
N ARG A 60 -6.19 8.65 -2.44
CA ARG A 60 -6.24 8.85 -0.99
C ARG A 60 -5.06 8.07 -0.37
N PRO A 61 -4.40 8.59 0.68
CA PRO A 61 -3.32 7.89 1.37
C PRO A 61 -3.73 6.44 1.63
N LYS A 62 -2.95 5.48 1.12
CA LYS A 62 -3.26 4.06 1.33
C LYS A 62 -3.23 3.81 2.83
N ARG A 63 -4.33 3.30 3.40
CA ARG A 63 -4.35 2.96 4.83
C ARG A 63 -3.15 2.05 5.14
N PRO A 64 -2.30 2.36 6.13
CA PRO A 64 -1.19 1.50 6.48
C PRO A 64 -1.76 0.17 6.96
N ARG A 65 -1.49 -0.90 6.21
CA ARG A 65 -1.87 -2.27 6.56
C ARG A 65 -0.59 -3.07 6.66
N LEU A 66 -0.34 -3.60 7.85
CA LEU A 66 0.68 -4.62 8.04
C LEU A 66 -0.02 -5.99 7.94
N THR A 67 0.39 -6.80 6.98
CA THR A 67 -0.12 -8.16 6.79
C THR A 67 1.01 -9.15 7.01
N VAL A 68 0.76 -10.15 7.83
CA VAL A 68 1.66 -11.29 8.05
C VAL A 68 0.85 -12.58 7.86
N SER A 69 1.46 -13.56 7.20
CA SER A 69 0.89 -14.90 7.06
C SER A 69 1.38 -15.75 8.23
N LEU A 70 0.45 -16.30 9.02
CA LEU A 70 0.75 -17.15 10.16
C LEU A 70 0.15 -18.54 9.91
N ALA A 71 0.98 -19.58 10.02
CA ALA A 71 0.57 -20.97 10.01
C ALA A 71 0.07 -21.39 11.41
N GLN A 72 -0.54 -22.58 11.51
CA GLN A 72 -1.07 -23.08 12.78
C GLN A 72 0.03 -23.22 13.86
N ALA A 73 1.23 -23.68 13.48
CA ALA A 73 2.37 -23.76 14.38
C ALA A 73 2.77 -22.40 14.96
N ASP A 74 2.62 -21.31 14.20
CA ASP A 74 2.91 -19.96 14.69
C ASP A 74 1.91 -19.54 15.77
N TYR A 75 0.63 -19.91 15.64
CA TYR A 75 -0.38 -19.66 16.68
C TYR A 75 -0.10 -20.46 17.95
N GLU A 76 0.43 -21.66 17.86
CA GLU A 76 0.84 -22.45 19.02
C GLU A 76 2.03 -21.79 19.75
N MET A 77 3.03 -21.35 18.99
CA MET A 77 4.18 -20.62 19.55
C MET A 77 3.77 -19.29 20.17
N LEU A 78 2.92 -18.51 19.50
CA LEU A 78 2.42 -17.23 20.02
C LEU A 78 1.50 -17.44 21.23
N GLY A 79 0.67 -18.49 21.21
CA GLY A 79 -0.15 -18.89 22.34
C GLY A 79 0.70 -19.20 23.57
N ALA A 80 1.72 -20.04 23.42
CA ALA A 80 2.68 -20.34 24.48
C ALA A 80 3.41 -19.08 24.98
N ARG A 81 3.80 -18.18 24.06
CA ARG A 81 4.49 -16.92 24.41
C ARG A 81 3.62 -15.97 25.23
N TYR A 82 2.34 -15.85 24.87
CA TYR A 82 1.41 -14.92 25.52
C TYR A 82 0.61 -15.54 26.66
N GLY A 83 0.75 -16.85 26.89
CA GLY A 83 -0.04 -17.60 27.87
C GLY A 83 -1.52 -17.69 27.49
N VAL A 84 -1.82 -17.73 26.19
CA VAL A 84 -3.19 -17.86 25.66
C VAL A 84 -3.31 -19.12 24.81
N PRO A 85 -4.47 -19.78 24.78
CA PRO A 85 -4.71 -20.91 23.89
C PRO A 85 -4.53 -20.54 22.40
N ALA A 86 -4.00 -21.46 21.59
CA ALA A 86 -3.72 -21.24 20.16
C ALA A 86 -4.98 -21.05 19.30
N ASP A 87 -6.11 -21.53 19.78
CA ASP A 87 -7.46 -21.34 19.22
C ASP A 87 -8.04 -19.94 19.54
N GLU A 88 -7.54 -19.26 20.57
CA GLU A 88 -7.88 -17.87 20.88
C GLU A 88 -7.15 -16.87 19.95
N ARG A 89 -7.38 -17.01 18.64
CA ARG A 89 -6.75 -16.17 17.59
C ARG A 89 -6.99 -14.68 17.80
N LEU A 90 -8.13 -14.30 18.36
CA LEU A 90 -8.43 -12.90 18.68
C LEU A 90 -7.53 -12.37 19.80
N ALA A 91 -7.37 -13.12 20.89
CA ALA A 91 -6.48 -12.75 21.99
C ALA A 91 -5.02 -12.66 21.53
N ILE A 92 -4.56 -13.63 20.73
CA ILE A 92 -3.24 -13.60 20.10
C ILE A 92 -3.07 -12.33 19.24
N LYS A 93 -4.05 -12.02 18.39
CA LYS A 93 -4.01 -10.82 17.54
C LYS A 93 -3.93 -9.53 18.34
N GLU A 94 -4.67 -9.41 19.44
CA GLU A 94 -4.59 -8.24 20.32
C GLU A 94 -3.21 -8.10 20.97
N ARG A 95 -2.62 -9.22 21.42
CA ARG A 95 -1.26 -9.23 21.99
C ARG A 95 -0.21 -8.83 20.96
N VAL A 96 -0.26 -9.40 19.76
CA VAL A 96 0.61 -9.01 18.64
C VAL A 96 0.44 -7.52 18.30
N THR A 97 -0.79 -7.01 18.28
CA THR A 97 -1.05 -5.59 18.00
C THR A 97 -0.39 -4.69 19.05
N ARG A 98 -0.48 -5.03 20.34
CA ARG A 98 0.18 -4.28 21.42
C ARG A 98 1.71 -4.33 21.28
N GLU A 99 2.28 -5.47 20.90
CA GLU A 99 3.71 -5.64 20.68
C GLU A 99 4.20 -4.77 19.49
N LEU A 100 3.45 -4.72 18.39
CA LEU A 100 3.75 -3.85 17.24
C LEU A 100 3.68 -2.37 17.61
N ILE A 101 2.71 -1.96 18.43
CA ILE A 101 2.61 -0.58 18.93
C ILE A 101 3.82 -0.25 19.82
N ALA A 102 4.19 -1.15 20.74
CA ALA A 102 5.36 -0.97 21.59
C ALA A 102 6.64 -0.85 20.76
N PHE A 103 6.83 -1.74 19.77
CA PHE A 103 7.95 -1.69 18.84
C PHE A 103 8.05 -0.33 18.13
N ALA A 104 6.92 0.19 17.61
CA ALA A 104 6.88 1.50 16.96
C ALA A 104 7.28 2.64 17.91
N GLN A 105 6.82 2.61 19.17
CA GLN A 105 7.16 3.61 20.17
C GLN A 105 8.64 3.57 20.57
N HIS A 106 9.23 2.37 20.68
CA HIS A 106 10.65 2.20 21.00
C HIS A 106 11.57 2.55 19.82
N GLY A 107 11.17 2.24 18.59
CA GLY A 107 11.93 2.58 17.38
C GLY A 107 12.03 4.09 17.09
N GLN A 108 11.04 4.89 17.53
CA GLN A 108 11.09 6.35 17.40
C GLN A 108 12.06 7.02 18.38
N LYS A 109 12.29 6.43 19.56
CA LYS A 109 13.24 6.98 20.55
C LYS A 109 14.70 6.97 20.10
N GLY A 110 15.06 6.16 19.10
CA GLY A 110 16.44 6.09 18.57
C GLY A 110 16.74 7.01 17.39
N ARG A 111 15.74 7.71 16.82
CA ARG A 111 15.92 8.58 15.62
C ARG A 111 15.86 10.08 15.93
N SER A 112 15.85 10.46 17.21
CA SER A 112 15.86 11.86 17.67
C SER A 112 17.12 12.24 18.45
N GLY A 113 18.25 11.55 18.20
CA GLY A 113 19.57 11.89 18.73
C GLY A 113 20.47 12.43 17.64
#